data_AF-J3GEN2-F1
#
_entry.id   AF-J3GEN2-F1
#
_cell.length_a   1.000
_cell.length_b   1.000
_cell.length_c   1.000
_cell.angle_alpha   90.00
_cell.angle_beta   90.00
_cell.angle_gamma   90.00
#
_symmetry.space_group_name_H-M   'P 1'
#
loop_
_entity.id
_entity.type
_entity.pdbx_description
1 polymer ?
#
loop_
_entity_poly.entity_id
_entity_poly.type
_entity_poly.pdbx_seq_one_letter_code
_entity_poly.pdbx_strand_id
1 'polypeptide(L)'
;MDLAEFIATMRERKELSFRDLEKRAGDLDHAYIWRLEKGDRAAPSEDVVTRLSHALELDDREGDVFRLLAKSVTVDNALYHLMVSRIDIPWEDFEDVATMSFRGERPNSEEAWLKRIELIQQM
;
A
#
# COMPACT_ATOMS: atom_id res chain seq x y z
N MET A 1 -4.23 -1.78 -7.16
CA MET A 1 -3.54 -2.06 -5.89
C MET A 1 -4.46 -1.72 -4.74
N ASP A 2 -4.93 -2.74 -4.03
CA ASP A 2 -5.60 -2.60 -2.74
C ASP A 2 -4.78 -3.25 -1.62
N LEU A 3 -5.28 -3.16 -0.38
CA LEU A 3 -4.61 -3.71 0.80
C LEU A 3 -4.34 -5.22 0.69
N ALA A 4 -5.32 -5.98 0.19
CA ALA A 4 -5.25 -7.43 0.12
C ALA A 4 -4.21 -7.88 -0.91
N GLU A 5 -4.28 -7.27 -2.10
CA GLU A 5 -3.31 -7.47 -3.19
C GLU A 5 -1.89 -7.10 -2.75
N PHE A 6 -1.72 -6.00 -2.02
CA PHE A 6 -0.43 -5.56 -1.51
C PHE A 6 0.18 -6.56 -0.52
N ILE A 7 -0.58 -6.99 0.50
CA ILE A 7 -0.09 -7.96 1.49
C ILE A 7 0.31 -9.27 0.80
N ALA A 8 -0.51 -9.77 -0.12
CA ALA A 8 -0.22 -10.98 -0.87
C ALA A 8 1.07 -10.84 -1.69
N THR A 9 1.20 -9.74 -2.44
CA THR A 9 2.40 -9.43 -3.25
C THR A 9 3.67 -9.41 -2.40
N MET A 10 3.63 -8.74 -1.25
CA MET A 10 4.80 -8.62 -0.37
C MET A 10 5.15 -9.95 0.31
N ARG A 11 4.15 -10.72 0.73
CA ARG A 11 4.35 -12.05 1.32
C ARG A 11 4.97 -13.02 0.31
N GLU A 12 4.46 -13.02 -0.92
CA GLU A 12 4.95 -13.88 -2.01
C GLU A 12 6.37 -13.49 -2.44
N ARG A 13 6.68 -12.20 -2.49
CA ARG A 13 8.05 -11.70 -2.74
C ARG A 13 9.07 -12.21 -1.73
N LYS A 14 8.64 -12.43 -0.48
CA LYS A 14 9.49 -12.98 0.60
C LYS A 14 9.40 -14.51 0.72
N GLU A 15 8.66 -15.16 -0.19
CA GLU A 15 8.42 -16.61 -0.20
C GLU A 15 7.85 -17.14 1.13
N LEU A 16 7.07 -16.31 1.84
CA LEU A 16 6.53 -16.67 3.16
C LEU A 16 5.20 -17.42 3.03
N SER A 17 5.07 -18.52 3.76
CA SER A 17 3.74 -19.05 4.07
C SER A 17 3.04 -18.15 5.09
N PHE A 18 1.72 -18.29 5.23
CA PHE A 18 0.98 -17.59 6.30
C PHE A 18 1.50 -17.90 7.70
N ARG A 19 1.97 -19.14 7.93
CA ARG A 19 2.55 -19.56 9.22
C ARG A 19 3.93 -18.95 9.46
N ASP A 20 4.71 -18.73 8.41
CA ASP A 20 5.99 -18.05 8.55
C ASP A 20 5.78 -16.57 8.86
N LEU A 21 4.82 -15.94 8.18
CA LEU A 21 4.47 -14.54 8.43
C LEU A 21 3.87 -14.34 9.83
N GLU A 22 3.03 -15.26 10.32
CA GLU A 22 2.54 -15.27 11.71
C GLU A 22 3.69 -15.23 12.72
N LYS A 23 4.66 -16.15 12.59
CA LYS A 23 5.82 -16.20 13.49
C LYS A 23 6.65 -14.91 13.44
N ARG A 24 6.88 -14.36 12.25
CA ARG A 24 7.64 -13.12 12.06
C ARG A 24 6.90 -11.89 12.58
N ALA A 25 5.57 -11.90 12.52
CA ALA A 25 4.71 -10.83 13.00
C ALA A 25 4.37 -10.95 14.49
N GLY A 26 5.13 -11.72 15.27
CA GLY A 26 4.93 -11.87 16.72
C GLY A 26 3.65 -12.63 17.07
N ASP A 27 3.43 -13.76 16.42
CA ASP A 27 2.24 -14.62 16.57
C ASP A 27 0.94 -13.90 16.20
N LEU A 28 0.98 -13.11 15.12
CA LEU A 28 -0.23 -12.58 14.50
C LEU A 28 -0.93 -13.71 13.75
N ASP A 29 -2.07 -14.17 14.28
CA ASP A 29 -2.83 -15.33 13.80
C ASP A 29 -2.88 -15.43 12.26
N HIS A 30 -2.39 -16.55 11.71
CA HIS A 30 -2.32 -16.77 10.27
C HIS A 30 -3.68 -16.77 9.56
N ALA A 31 -4.77 -17.14 10.25
CA ALA A 31 -6.12 -17.05 9.71
C ALA A 31 -6.63 -15.60 9.69
N TYR A 32 -6.13 -14.71 10.55
CA TYR A 32 -6.34 -13.27 10.42
C TYR A 32 -5.58 -12.69 9.23
N ILE A 33 -4.31 -13.06 9.05
CA ILE A 33 -3.52 -12.64 7.87
C ILE A 33 -4.18 -13.11 6.57
N TRP A 34 -4.62 -14.37 6.51
CA TRP A 34 -5.35 -14.90 5.36
C TRP A 34 -6.62 -14.09 5.06
N ARG A 35 -7.38 -13.68 6.08
CA ARG A 35 -8.58 -12.84 5.89
C ARG A 35 -8.25 -11.44 5.37
N LEU A 36 -7.12 -10.86 5.77
CA LEU A 36 -6.64 -9.59 5.21
C LEU A 36 -6.36 -9.74 3.71
N GLU A 37 -5.67 -10.81 3.30
CA GLU A 37 -5.40 -11.12 1.88
C GLU A 37 -6.65 -11.52 1.08
N LYS A 38 -7.80 -11.76 1.74
CA LYS A 38 -9.09 -12.00 1.08
C LYS A 38 -10.00 -10.77 1.06
N GLY A 39 -9.58 -9.66 1.68
CA GLY A 39 -10.42 -8.47 1.79
C GLY A 39 -11.66 -8.66 2.69
N ASP A 40 -11.67 -9.69 3.54
CA ASP A 40 -12.83 -10.11 4.35
C ASP A 40 -12.95 -9.37 5.70
N ARG A 41 -12.17 -8.29 5.91
CA ARG A 41 -12.08 -7.56 7.18
C ARG A 41 -11.98 -6.06 6.99
N ALA A 42 -12.50 -5.33 7.97
CA ALA A 42 -12.24 -3.90 8.17
C ALA A 42 -10.73 -3.65 8.38
N ALA A 43 -10.31 -2.43 8.03
CA ALA A 43 -8.93 -1.93 8.13
C ALA A 43 -8.14 -2.47 9.34
N PRO A 44 -6.91 -3.01 9.14
CA PRO A 44 -6.06 -3.44 10.24
C PRO A 44 -5.72 -2.25 11.15
N SER A 45 -5.45 -2.52 12.43
CA SER A 45 -4.97 -1.49 13.36
C SER A 45 -3.53 -1.08 13.03
N GLU A 46 -3.10 0.09 13.49
CA GLU A 46 -1.72 0.56 13.35
C GLU A 46 -0.68 -0.42 13.93
N ASP A 47 -1.00 -1.12 15.03
CA ASP A 47 -0.15 -2.19 15.58
C ASP A 47 0.04 -3.34 14.57
N VAL A 48 -1.05 -3.79 13.95
CA VAL A 48 -1.01 -4.83 12.92
C VAL A 48 -0.21 -4.36 11.70
N VAL A 49 -0.43 -3.13 11.24
CA VAL A 49 0.32 -2.53 10.12
C VAL A 49 1.80 -2.49 10.45
N THR A 50 2.19 -2.05 11.66
CA THR A 50 3.58 -1.98 12.10
C THR A 50 4.23 -3.36 12.14
N ARG A 51 3.56 -4.35 12.76
CA ARG A 51 4.06 -5.73 12.88
C ARG A 51 4.24 -6.40 11.52
N LEU A 52 3.27 -6.23 10.63
CA LEU A 52 3.34 -6.78 9.28
C LEU A 52 4.39 -6.05 8.43
N SER A 53 4.55 -4.73 8.57
CA SER A 53 5.60 -3.98 7.88
C SER A 53 6.99 -4.53 8.21
N HIS A 54 7.25 -4.76 9.50
CA HIS A 54 8.49 -5.34 9.97
C HIS A 54 8.67 -6.79 9.49
N ALA A 55 7.62 -7.62 9.62
CA ALA A 55 7.67 -9.03 9.25
C ALA A 55 7.85 -9.28 7.75
N LEU A 56 7.30 -8.38 6.92
CA LEU A 56 7.46 -8.35 5.46
C LEU A 56 8.72 -7.62 5.02
N GLU A 57 9.49 -7.06 5.95
CA GLU A 57 10.71 -6.29 5.69
C GLU A 57 10.47 -5.20 4.62
N LEU A 58 9.38 -4.45 4.80
CA LEU A 58 9.06 -3.31 3.93
C LEU A 58 10.09 -2.21 4.12
N ASP A 59 10.48 -1.57 3.02
CA ASP A 59 11.22 -0.31 3.12
C ASP A 59 10.31 0.85 3.54
N ASP A 60 10.89 2.03 3.74
CA ASP A 60 10.14 3.21 4.19
C ASP A 60 8.98 3.55 3.24
N ARG A 61 9.23 3.47 1.92
CA ARG A 61 8.26 3.80 0.89
C ARG A 61 7.14 2.78 0.80
N GLU A 62 7.46 1.50 0.90
CA GLU A 62 6.49 0.41 0.95
C GLU A 62 5.65 0.47 2.23
N GLY A 63 6.26 0.82 3.36
CA GLY A 63 5.55 1.04 4.62
C GLY A 63 4.55 2.20 4.53
N ASP A 64 4.91 3.27 3.84
CA ASP A 64 4.01 4.39 3.56
C ASP A 64 2.83 3.97 2.68
N VAL A 65 3.07 3.21 1.61
CA VAL A 65 2.00 2.64 0.78
C VAL A 65 1.09 1.73 1.61
N PHE A 66 1.66 0.86 2.45
CA PHE A 66 0.87 -0.05 3.26
C PHE A 66 -0.05 0.71 4.23
N ARG A 67 0.46 1.76 4.90
CA ARG A 67 -0.34 2.63 5.76
C ARG A 67 -1.47 3.32 5.00
N LEU A 68 -1.21 3.79 3.78
CA LEU A 68 -2.24 4.41 2.93
C LEU A 68 -3.35 3.41 2.59
N LEU A 69 -2.99 2.20 2.14
CA LEU A 69 -3.95 1.15 1.80
C LEU A 69 -4.75 0.68 3.03
N ALA A 70 -4.11 0.63 4.21
CA ALA A 70 -4.77 0.29 5.46
C ALA A 70 -5.90 1.26 5.82
N LYS A 71 -5.84 2.52 5.39
CA LYS A 71 -6.91 3.52 5.51
C LYS A 71 -8.07 3.30 4.52
N SER A 72 -8.18 2.13 3.89
CA SER A 72 -9.19 1.78 2.87
C SER A 72 -9.12 2.63 1.61
N VAL A 73 -7.94 3.15 1.29
CA VAL A 73 -7.67 3.81 0.01
C VAL A 73 -7.31 2.74 -1.03
N THR A 74 -7.93 2.80 -2.21
CA THR A 74 -7.52 1.99 -3.36
C THR A 74 -6.69 2.83 -4.31
N VAL A 75 -5.53 2.30 -4.69
CA VAL A 75 -4.54 2.96 -5.54
C VAL A 75 -4.55 2.31 -6.92
N ASP A 76 -4.62 3.15 -7.95
CA ASP A 76 -4.49 2.72 -9.35
C ASP A 76 -3.10 2.09 -9.58
N ASN A 77 -3.00 1.06 -10.42
CA ASN A 77 -1.74 0.33 -10.60
C ASN A 77 -0.63 1.22 -11.15
N ALA A 78 -0.94 2.16 -12.06
CA ALA A 78 0.06 3.09 -12.56
C ALA A 78 0.55 4.04 -11.46
N LEU A 79 -0.34 4.50 -10.57
CA LEU A 79 0.06 5.31 -9.43
C LEU A 79 0.93 4.52 -8.43
N TYR A 80 0.56 3.27 -8.14
CA TYR A 80 1.35 2.40 -7.27
C TYR A 80 2.77 2.19 -7.84
N HIS A 81 2.89 1.94 -9.14
CA HIS A 81 4.18 1.80 -9.80
C HIS A 81 5.06 3.05 -9.63
N LEU A 82 4.48 4.24 -9.76
CA LEU A 82 5.19 5.49 -9.50
C LEU A 82 5.61 5.63 -8.04
N MET A 83 4.71 5.32 -7.09
CA MET A 83 5.00 5.41 -5.66
C MET A 83 6.24 4.61 -5.26
N VAL A 84 6.41 3.40 -5.81
CA VAL A 84 7.54 2.53 -5.48
C VAL A 84 8.79 2.76 -6.33
N SER A 85 8.68 3.40 -7.50
CA SER A 85 9.82 3.60 -8.42
C SER A 85 10.41 5.03 -8.40
N ARG A 86 9.62 6.04 -8.06
CA ARG A 86 10.02 7.46 -8.09
C ARG A 86 10.35 7.97 -6.69
N ILE A 87 11.52 7.59 -6.20
CA ILE A 87 12.04 8.03 -4.89
C ILE A 87 12.36 9.53 -4.85
N ASP A 88 12.46 10.17 -6.01
CA ASP A 88 12.68 11.61 -6.16
C ASP A 88 11.43 12.45 -5.89
N ILE A 89 10.25 11.83 -5.88
CA ILE A 89 8.99 12.50 -5.55
C ILE A 89 8.69 12.31 -4.04
N PRO A 90 8.43 13.40 -3.31
CA PRO A 90 7.99 13.36 -1.92
C PRO A 90 6.79 12.42 -1.72
N TRP A 91 6.76 11.72 -0.58
CA TRP A 91 5.62 10.86 -0.25
C TRP A 91 4.30 11.64 -0.14
N GLU A 92 4.36 12.83 0.44
CA GLU A 92 3.20 13.72 0.66
C GLU A 92 2.45 13.99 -0.65
N ASP A 93 3.18 14.24 -1.75
CA ASP A 93 2.58 14.44 -3.08
C ASP A 93 1.82 13.20 -3.56
N PHE A 94 2.35 12.01 -3.31
CA PHE A 94 1.69 10.75 -3.65
C PHE A 94 0.45 10.49 -2.78
N GLU A 95 0.54 10.73 -1.47
CA GLU A 95 -0.59 10.57 -0.55
C GLU A 95 -1.72 11.54 -0.91
N ASP A 96 -1.40 12.78 -1.25
CA ASP A 96 -2.36 13.79 -1.67
C ASP A 96 -3.10 13.35 -2.94
N VAL A 97 -2.38 13.03 -4.03
CA VAL A 97 -3.06 12.64 -5.28
C VAL A 97 -3.81 11.30 -5.17
N ALA A 98 -3.37 10.40 -4.28
CA ALA A 98 -4.05 9.12 -4.04
C ALA A 98 -5.37 9.28 -3.30
N THR A 99 -5.46 10.26 -2.40
CA THR A 99 -6.66 10.55 -1.59
C THR A 99 -7.58 11.60 -2.21
N MET A 100 -7.11 12.28 -3.26
CA MET A 100 -7.91 13.26 -4.00
C MET A 100 -9.21 12.67 -4.58
N SER A 101 -10.28 13.44 -4.46
CA SER A 101 -11.54 13.17 -5.14
C SER A 101 -11.50 13.71 -6.57
N PHE A 102 -11.81 12.85 -7.55
CA PHE A 102 -11.87 13.24 -8.95
C PHE A 102 -13.30 13.57 -9.35
N ARG A 103 -13.51 14.78 -9.88
CA ARG A 103 -14.76 15.14 -10.58
C ARG A 103 -14.60 14.78 -12.05
N GLY A 104 -14.85 13.52 -12.39
CA GLY A 104 -14.67 12.99 -13.75
C GLY A 104 -13.80 11.73 -13.75
N GLU A 105 -13.16 11.43 -14.88
CA GLU A 105 -12.28 10.26 -15.00
C GLU A 105 -11.02 10.42 -14.14
N ARG A 106 -10.73 9.37 -13.36
CA ARG A 106 -9.48 9.24 -12.60
C ARG A 106 -8.33 8.95 -13.59
N PRO A 107 -7.11 9.49 -13.37
CA PRO A 107 -5.96 9.09 -14.14
C PRO A 107 -5.74 7.56 -14.05
N ASN A 108 -5.34 6.96 -15.17
CA ASN A 108 -5.15 5.52 -15.33
C ASN A 108 -3.81 5.17 -15.99
N SER A 109 -2.91 6.15 -16.13
CA SER A 109 -1.58 6.01 -16.70
C SER A 109 -0.57 6.79 -15.88
N GLU A 110 0.69 6.35 -15.93
CA GLU A 110 1.78 7.00 -15.18
C GLU A 110 1.95 8.45 -15.60
N GLU A 111 1.88 8.75 -16.91
CA GLU A 111 1.98 10.11 -17.43
C GLU A 111 0.86 11.02 -16.89
N ALA A 112 -0.38 10.52 -16.82
CA ALA A 112 -1.49 11.30 -16.32
C ALA A 112 -1.40 11.53 -14.80
N TRP A 113 -0.86 10.56 -14.06
CA TRP A 113 -0.58 10.70 -12.62
C TRP A 113 0.56 11.68 -12.35
N LEU A 114 1.65 11.63 -13.12
CA LEU A 114 2.76 12.58 -12.99
C LEU A 114 2.31 14.01 -13.28
N LYS A 115 1.53 14.24 -14.33
CA LYS A 115 0.92 15.55 -14.60
C LYS A 115 0.07 16.03 -13.43
N ARG A 116 -0.65 15.13 -12.75
CA ARG A 116 -1.44 15.49 -11.57
C ARG A 116 -0.55 15.87 -10.38
N ILE A 117 0.54 15.15 -10.15
CA ILE A 117 1.53 15.46 -9.12
C ILE A 117 2.17 16.83 -9.38
N GLU A 118 2.59 17.11 -10.61
CA GLU A 118 3.17 18.40 -10.99
C GLU A 118 2.19 19.57 -10.74
N LEU A 119 0.90 19.36 -10.99
CA LEU A 119 -0.12 20.39 -10.76
C LEU A 119 -0.28 20.73 -9.27
N ILE A 120 -0.18 19.74 -8.36
CA ILE A 120 -0.33 19.99 -6.92
C ILE A 120 0.92 20.68 -6.34
N GLN A 121 2.10 20.37 -6.86
CA GLN A 121 3.36 21.00 -6.45
C GLN A 121 3.44 22.49 -6.83
N GLN A 122 2.60 22.93 -7.77
CA GLN A 122 2.52 24.33 -8.23
C GLN A 122 1.50 25.17 -7.45
N MET A 123 0.71 24.55 -6.56
CA MET A 123 -0.32 25.23 -5.75
C MET A 123 0.25 25.72 -4.41
#